data_AF-A0A1P8UFT8-F1
#
_entry.id   AF-A0A1P8UFT8-F1
#
_cell.length_a   1.000
_cell.length_b   1.000
_cell.length_c   1.000
_cell.angle_alpha   90.00
_cell.angle_beta   90.00
_cell.angle_gamma   90.00
#
_symmetry.space_group_name_H-M   'P 1'
#
loop_
_entity.id
_entity.type
_entity.pdbx_description
1 polymer ?
#
loop_
_entity_poly.entity_id
_entity_poly.type
_entity_poly.pdbx_seq_one_letter_code
_entity_poly.pdbx_strand_id
1 'polypeptide(L)'
;MKKTAKMVTMSIVFASMAMGITTAEAAMPGKATSMEKMHMYFVHHNFGFARNFYQFHPGPHWDLMHASALHLTAAQIKREKMLTMSMMHDTKQGIAALKSAYRQYREYAKQPNPSIRVLIHDVQAVGRAQAYLGYEMIPYHMKGYRLLDPAQRVIYHRLAHENWIRMMKK
;
A
#
# COMPACT_ATOMS: atom_id res chain seq x y z
N MET A 1 -14.94 5.52 31.72
CA MET A 1 -13.98 5.82 30.63
C MET A 1 -14.13 4.91 29.39
N LYS A 2 -14.30 3.59 29.53
CA LYS A 2 -14.46 2.67 28.36
C LYS A 2 -15.73 2.93 27.51
N LYS A 3 -16.86 3.34 28.12
CA LYS A 3 -18.11 3.64 27.41
C LYS A 3 -18.04 4.94 26.59
N THR A 4 -17.38 5.96 27.12
CA THR A 4 -17.20 7.27 26.47
C THR A 4 -16.28 7.18 25.25
N ALA A 5 -15.19 6.41 25.34
CA ALA A 5 -14.32 6.13 24.20
C ALA A 5 -15.08 5.42 23.06
N LYS A 6 -15.88 4.39 23.38
CA LYS A 6 -16.71 3.64 22.40
C LYS A 6 -17.73 4.53 21.69
N MET A 7 -18.38 5.46 22.41
CA MET A 7 -19.34 6.40 21.82
C MET A 7 -18.65 7.38 20.86
N VAL A 8 -17.50 7.93 21.24
CA VAL A 8 -16.74 8.86 20.39
C VAL A 8 -16.24 8.16 19.11
N THR A 9 -15.83 6.89 19.20
CA THR A 9 -15.43 6.12 18.01
C THR A 9 -16.61 5.85 17.08
N MET A 10 -17.79 5.53 17.62
CA MET A 10 -19.00 5.29 16.82
C MET A 10 -19.46 6.55 16.07
N SER A 11 -19.40 7.72 16.72
CA SER A 11 -19.82 8.99 16.10
C SER A 11 -18.91 9.42 14.93
N ILE A 12 -17.59 9.13 15.01
CA ILE A 12 -16.64 9.40 13.92
C ILE A 12 -16.91 8.47 12.72
N VAL A 13 -17.28 7.21 12.96
CA VAL A 13 -17.66 6.26 11.90
C VAL A 13 -18.95 6.69 11.18
N PHE A 14 -19.97 7.15 11.91
CA PHE A 14 -21.21 7.64 11.29
C PHE A 14 -21.04 8.97 10.54
N ALA A 15 -20.27 9.91 11.08
CA ALA A 15 -19.98 11.19 10.41
C ALA A 15 -19.13 11.01 9.15
N SER A 16 -18.18 10.07 9.15
CA SER A 16 -17.36 9.74 7.97
C SER A 16 -18.14 9.05 6.86
N MET A 17 -19.16 8.25 7.20
CA MET A 17 -20.13 7.71 6.22
C MET A 17 -20.95 8.82 5.56
N ALA A 18 -21.41 9.83 6.32
CA ALA A 18 -22.18 10.96 5.80
C ALA A 18 -21.35 11.93 4.92
N MET A 19 -20.09 12.20 5.30
CA MET A 19 -19.18 13.08 4.54
C MET A 19 -18.56 12.40 3.33
N GLY A 20 -18.71 11.09 3.21
CA GLY A 20 -18.15 10.41 2.10
C GLY A 20 -16.64 10.24 2.16
N ILE A 21 -16.12 9.92 3.34
CA ILE A 21 -14.70 9.67 3.55
C ILE A 21 -14.55 8.17 3.80
N THR A 22 -13.59 7.50 3.16
CA THR A 22 -13.35 6.07 3.44
C THR A 22 -12.92 5.91 4.90
N THR A 23 -13.18 4.76 5.54
CA THR A 23 -12.73 4.52 6.92
C THR A 23 -11.21 4.64 7.06
N ALA A 24 -10.47 4.24 6.01
CA ALA A 24 -9.03 4.45 5.91
C ALA A 24 -8.65 5.94 5.90
N GLU A 25 -9.41 6.80 5.24
CA GLU A 25 -9.18 8.25 5.26
C GLU A 25 -9.60 8.91 6.57
N ALA A 26 -10.68 8.45 7.19
CA ALA A 26 -11.15 8.94 8.48
C ALA A 26 -10.20 8.59 9.64
N ALA A 27 -9.44 7.50 9.50
CA ALA A 27 -8.46 7.05 10.50
C ALA A 27 -7.08 7.75 10.39
N MET A 28 -6.86 8.61 9.39
CA MET A 28 -5.55 9.25 9.18
C MET A 28 -5.34 10.46 10.13
N PRO A 29 -4.18 10.56 10.81
CA PRO A 29 -3.85 11.73 11.61
C PRO A 29 -3.79 13.00 10.76
N GLY A 30 -4.42 14.08 11.25
CA GLY A 30 -4.43 15.37 10.54
C GLY A 30 -3.03 15.92 10.24
N LYS A 31 -2.08 15.71 11.16
CA LYS A 31 -0.68 16.18 11.09
C LYS A 31 0.24 15.28 10.23
N ALA A 32 -0.24 14.14 9.73
CA ALA A 32 0.59 13.26 8.90
C ALA A 32 0.94 13.95 7.56
N THR A 33 2.18 13.77 7.12
CA THR A 33 2.68 14.20 5.82
C THR A 33 1.91 13.52 4.69
N SER A 34 2.00 14.08 3.48
CA SER A 34 1.40 13.46 2.29
C SER A 34 1.89 12.03 2.06
N MET A 35 3.19 11.78 2.30
CA MET A 35 3.80 10.46 2.13
C MET A 35 3.30 9.45 3.16
N GLU A 36 3.21 9.84 4.44
CA GLU A 36 2.66 8.98 5.48
C GLU A 36 1.20 8.62 5.21
N LYS A 37 0.40 9.60 4.76
CA LYS A 37 -0.99 9.36 4.36
C LYS A 37 -1.10 8.39 3.19
N MET A 38 -0.23 8.49 2.18
CA MET A 38 -0.18 7.53 1.07
C MET A 38 0.20 6.13 1.56
N HIS A 39 1.21 6.02 2.43
CA HIS A 39 1.63 4.75 2.98
C HIS A 39 0.50 4.08 3.79
N MET A 40 -0.14 4.82 4.70
CA MET A 40 -1.28 4.30 5.46
C MET A 40 -2.41 3.84 4.53
N TYR A 41 -2.75 4.64 3.52
CA TYR A 41 -3.78 4.29 2.57
C TYR A 41 -3.44 3.02 1.79
N PHE A 42 -2.19 2.87 1.35
CA PHE A 42 -1.70 1.65 0.72
C PHE A 42 -1.82 0.43 1.65
N VAL A 43 -1.33 0.55 2.89
CA VAL A 43 -1.38 -0.55 3.89
C VAL A 43 -2.80 -1.04 4.14
N HIS A 44 -3.79 -0.14 4.13
CA HIS A 44 -5.19 -0.52 4.29
C HIS A 44 -5.78 -1.27 3.08
N HIS A 45 -5.21 -1.13 1.89
CA HIS A 45 -5.81 -1.61 0.64
C HIS A 45 -4.98 -2.65 -0.12
N ASN A 46 -3.78 -2.98 0.34
CA ASN A 46 -2.82 -3.83 -0.38
C ASN A 46 -2.98 -5.35 -0.13
N PHE A 47 -4.13 -5.81 0.39
CA PHE A 47 -4.38 -7.22 0.73
C PHE A 47 -3.29 -7.87 1.59
N GLY A 48 -2.74 -7.10 2.54
CA GLY A 48 -1.73 -7.60 3.46
C GLY A 48 -0.38 -7.87 2.79
N PHE A 49 -0.04 -7.11 1.74
CA PHE A 49 1.22 -7.23 0.98
C PHE A 49 2.45 -7.44 1.88
N ALA A 50 2.53 -6.71 3.00
CA ALA A 50 3.61 -6.85 3.97
C ALA A 50 3.77 -8.29 4.49
N ARG A 51 2.67 -8.89 4.94
CA ARG A 51 2.64 -10.24 5.51
C ARG A 51 2.65 -11.30 4.42
N ASN A 52 2.03 -11.08 3.27
CA ASN A 52 1.86 -12.14 2.27
C ASN A 52 3.02 -12.22 1.28
N PHE A 53 3.81 -11.15 1.12
CA PHE A 53 4.85 -11.08 0.10
C PHE A 53 6.13 -10.38 0.57
N TYR A 54 6.03 -9.17 1.13
CA TYR A 54 7.19 -8.34 1.50
C TYR A 54 8.16 -9.05 2.45
N GLN A 55 7.66 -9.86 3.38
CA GLN A 55 8.51 -10.60 4.33
C GLN A 55 9.53 -11.51 3.64
N PHE A 56 9.24 -12.00 2.43
CA PHE A 56 10.12 -12.85 1.64
C PHE A 56 10.86 -12.06 0.56
N HIS A 57 10.23 -10.98 0.09
CA HIS A 57 10.74 -10.13 -0.98
C HIS A 57 10.61 -8.65 -0.57
N PRO A 58 11.52 -8.09 0.25
CA PRO A 58 11.42 -6.71 0.73
C PRO A 58 11.64 -5.62 -0.34
N GLY A 59 12.23 -5.97 -1.49
CA GLY A 59 12.24 -5.15 -2.71
C GLY A 59 13.26 -4.00 -2.74
N PRO A 60 13.15 -3.12 -3.76
CA PRO A 60 14.28 -2.32 -4.25
C PRO A 60 14.79 -1.27 -3.26
N HIS A 61 13.89 -0.63 -2.50
CA HIS A 61 14.30 0.33 -1.49
C HIS A 61 15.06 -0.35 -0.34
N TRP A 62 14.62 -1.55 0.05
CA TRP A 62 15.28 -2.31 1.10
C TRP A 62 16.64 -2.83 0.64
N ASP A 63 16.77 -3.22 -0.64
CA ASP A 63 18.04 -3.60 -1.25
C ASP A 63 19.07 -2.46 -1.19
N LEU A 64 18.62 -1.23 -1.47
CA LEU A 64 19.46 -0.04 -1.32
C LEU A 64 19.90 0.18 0.13
N MET A 65 19.02 -0.04 1.10
CA MET A 65 19.36 0.10 2.52
C MET A 65 20.37 -0.96 3.00
N HIS A 66 20.44 -2.10 2.31
CA HIS A 66 21.38 -3.19 2.61
C HIS A 66 22.48 -3.30 1.56
N ALA A 67 22.72 -2.25 0.76
CA ALA A 67 23.63 -2.30 -0.38
C ALA A 67 25.04 -2.77 -0.01
N SER A 68 25.56 -2.35 1.15
CA SER A 68 26.86 -2.78 1.66
C SER A 68 26.88 -4.27 2.02
N ALA A 69 25.86 -4.74 2.76
CA ALA A 69 25.76 -6.15 3.18
C ALA A 69 25.52 -7.10 2.01
N LEU A 70 24.79 -6.63 0.98
CA LEU A 70 24.57 -7.34 -0.27
C LEU A 70 25.71 -7.18 -1.27
N HIS A 71 26.76 -6.40 -0.94
CA HIS A 71 27.86 -6.09 -1.85
C HIS A 71 27.36 -5.63 -3.23
N LEU A 72 26.35 -4.76 -3.27
CA LEU A 72 25.76 -4.32 -4.54
C LEU A 72 26.78 -3.56 -5.37
N THR A 73 26.85 -3.92 -6.64
CA THR A 73 27.63 -3.18 -7.64
C THR A 73 26.98 -1.81 -7.91
N ALA A 74 27.77 -0.86 -8.41
CA ALA A 74 27.24 0.45 -8.82
C ALA A 74 26.10 0.33 -9.85
N ALA A 75 26.17 -0.67 -10.75
CA ALA A 75 25.14 -0.94 -11.74
C ALA A 75 23.83 -1.44 -11.08
N GLN A 76 23.92 -2.35 -10.11
CA GLN A 76 22.76 -2.80 -9.33
C GLN A 76 22.14 -1.64 -8.54
N ILE A 77 22.94 -0.84 -7.83
CA ILE A 77 22.46 0.34 -7.08
C ILE A 77 21.70 1.30 -8.01
N LYS A 78 22.23 1.58 -9.20
CA LYS A 78 21.55 2.44 -10.18
C LYS A 78 20.19 1.87 -10.59
N ARG A 79 20.12 0.56 -10.84
CA ARG A 79 18.86 -0.12 -11.21
C ARG A 79 17.86 -0.13 -10.07
N GLU A 80 18.28 -0.39 -8.83
CA GLU A 80 17.39 -0.36 -7.66
C GLU A 80 16.80 1.03 -7.40
N LYS A 81 17.57 2.10 -7.61
CA LYS A 81 17.05 3.48 -7.53
C LYS A 81 15.95 3.72 -8.56
N MET A 82 16.16 3.29 -9.80
CA MET A 82 15.14 3.40 -10.86
C MET A 82 13.88 2.61 -10.50
N LEU A 83 14.03 1.36 -10.06
CA LEU A 83 12.90 0.52 -9.63
C LEU A 83 12.13 1.17 -8.48
N THR A 84 12.82 1.73 -7.48
CA THR A 84 12.19 2.43 -6.35
C THR A 84 11.36 3.63 -6.80
N MET A 85 11.90 4.46 -7.70
CA MET A 85 11.19 5.64 -8.21
C MET A 85 9.97 5.26 -9.05
N SER A 86 10.10 4.28 -9.94
CA SER A 86 8.99 3.79 -10.77
C SER A 86 7.89 3.14 -9.92
N MET A 87 8.26 2.32 -8.95
CA MET A 87 7.33 1.72 -8.00
C MET A 87 6.54 2.81 -7.26
N MET A 88 7.22 3.79 -6.67
CA MET A 88 6.55 4.89 -5.96
C MET A 88 5.60 5.69 -6.87
N HIS A 89 5.98 5.91 -8.14
CA HIS A 89 5.14 6.59 -9.10
C HIS A 89 3.85 5.80 -9.38
N ASP A 90 3.97 4.51 -9.67
CA ASP A 90 2.83 3.64 -10.00
C ASP A 90 1.92 3.41 -8.79
N THR A 91 2.49 3.22 -7.59
CA THR A 91 1.72 3.15 -6.34
C THR A 91 0.89 4.42 -6.15
N LYS A 92 1.49 5.60 -6.38
CA LYS A 92 0.78 6.89 -6.26
C LYS A 92 -0.38 6.98 -7.25
N GLN A 93 -0.17 6.57 -8.50
CA GLN A 93 -1.24 6.53 -9.50
C GLN A 93 -2.36 5.55 -9.09
N GLY A 94 -2.01 4.36 -8.61
CA GLY A 94 -2.97 3.37 -8.11
C GLY A 94 -3.82 3.90 -6.96
N ILE A 95 -3.21 4.60 -6.00
CA ILE A 95 -3.92 5.23 -4.87
C ILE A 95 -4.88 6.29 -5.38
N ALA A 96 -4.46 7.14 -6.33
CA ALA A 96 -5.31 8.16 -6.92
C ALA A 96 -6.50 7.54 -7.67
N ALA A 97 -6.28 6.45 -8.41
CA ALA A 97 -7.32 5.71 -9.10
C ALA A 97 -8.34 5.11 -8.12
N LEU A 98 -7.88 4.47 -7.03
CA LEU A 98 -8.76 3.92 -6.01
C LEU A 98 -9.61 4.99 -5.32
N LYS A 99 -9.00 6.13 -4.96
CA LYS A 99 -9.73 7.28 -4.40
C LYS A 99 -10.77 7.82 -5.37
N SER A 100 -10.43 7.88 -6.66
CA SER A 100 -11.34 8.31 -7.71
C SER A 100 -12.52 7.36 -7.87
N ALA A 101 -12.27 6.04 -7.84
CA ALA A 101 -13.32 5.02 -7.91
C ALA A 101 -14.28 5.10 -6.72
N TYR A 102 -13.75 5.29 -5.49
CA TYR A 102 -14.58 5.50 -4.31
C TYR A 102 -15.43 6.78 -4.42
N ARG A 103 -14.85 7.88 -4.90
CA ARG A 103 -15.58 9.14 -5.10
C ARG A 103 -16.70 8.94 -6.13
N GLN A 104 -16.41 8.33 -7.26
CA GLN A 104 -17.39 8.07 -8.32
C GLN A 104 -18.58 7.25 -7.80
N TYR A 105 -18.30 6.09 -7.18
CA TYR A 105 -19.33 5.23 -6.60
C TYR A 105 -20.24 6.01 -5.64
N ARG A 106 -19.62 6.80 -4.76
CA ARG A 106 -20.33 7.54 -3.73
C ARG A 106 -21.19 8.67 -4.30
N GLU A 107 -20.65 9.47 -5.21
CA GLU A 107 -21.40 10.57 -5.82
C GLU A 107 -22.56 10.03 -6.66
N TYR A 108 -22.38 8.91 -7.35
CA TYR A 108 -23.48 8.26 -8.06
C TYR A 108 -24.55 7.72 -7.08
N ALA A 109 -24.14 7.10 -5.98
CA ALA A 109 -25.05 6.57 -4.96
C ALA A 109 -25.90 7.64 -4.25
N LYS A 110 -25.47 8.91 -4.23
CA LYS A 110 -26.21 10.03 -3.66
C LYS A 110 -27.34 10.56 -4.56
N GLN A 111 -27.40 10.14 -5.81
CA GLN A 111 -28.44 10.61 -6.73
C GLN A 111 -29.84 10.17 -6.26
N PRO A 112 -30.91 10.93 -6.54
CA PRO A 112 -32.26 10.59 -6.08
C PRO A 112 -32.79 9.24 -6.61
N ASN A 113 -32.29 8.79 -7.76
CA ASN A 113 -32.69 7.53 -8.38
C ASN A 113 -31.50 6.87 -9.10
N PRO A 114 -30.54 6.28 -8.38
CA PRO A 114 -29.33 5.72 -8.98
C PRO A 114 -29.63 4.38 -9.66
N SER A 115 -29.02 4.14 -10.82
CA SER A 115 -29.15 2.85 -11.51
C SER A 115 -28.39 1.74 -10.78
N ILE A 116 -29.07 0.64 -10.46
CA ILE A 116 -28.45 -0.57 -9.89
C ILE A 116 -27.26 -1.05 -10.73
N ARG A 117 -27.40 -1.05 -12.06
CA ARG A 117 -26.34 -1.49 -12.98
C ARG A 117 -25.09 -0.63 -12.85
N VAL A 118 -25.24 0.68 -12.74
CA VAL A 118 -24.10 1.61 -12.61
C VAL A 118 -23.47 1.47 -11.23
N LEU A 119 -24.25 1.33 -10.16
CA LEU A 119 -23.72 1.07 -8.82
C LEU A 119 -22.87 -0.21 -8.76
N ILE A 120 -23.36 -1.31 -9.37
CA ILE A 120 -22.59 -2.56 -9.45
C ILE A 120 -21.27 -2.34 -10.20
N HIS A 121 -21.32 -1.65 -11.35
CA HIS A 121 -20.13 -1.33 -12.13
C HIS A 121 -19.10 -0.52 -11.32
N ASP A 122 -19.55 0.50 -10.59
CA ASP A 122 -18.67 1.36 -9.80
C ASP A 122 -18.06 0.63 -8.61
N VAL A 123 -18.81 -0.26 -7.94
CA VAL A 123 -18.27 -1.16 -6.90
C VAL A 123 -17.21 -2.09 -7.49
N GLN A 124 -17.44 -2.66 -8.67
CA GLN A 124 -16.43 -3.49 -9.34
C GLN A 124 -15.19 -2.66 -9.71
N ALA A 125 -15.35 -1.39 -10.10
CA ALA A 125 -14.21 -0.50 -10.36
C ALA A 125 -13.38 -0.25 -9.10
N VAL A 126 -14.01 -0.04 -7.94
CA VAL A 126 -13.33 0.02 -6.63
C VAL A 126 -12.56 -1.28 -6.37
N GLY A 127 -13.21 -2.43 -6.54
CA GLY A 127 -12.58 -3.74 -6.34
C GLY A 127 -11.35 -3.97 -7.23
N ARG A 128 -11.43 -3.60 -8.52
CA ARG A 128 -10.29 -3.67 -9.45
C ARG A 128 -9.14 -2.74 -9.05
N ALA A 129 -9.45 -1.50 -8.66
CA ALA A 129 -8.43 -0.55 -8.22
C ALA A 129 -7.75 -0.98 -6.91
N GLN A 130 -8.51 -1.60 -6.00
CA GLN A 130 -7.94 -2.18 -4.78
C GLN A 130 -7.07 -3.40 -5.10
N ALA A 131 -7.51 -4.27 -6.00
CA ALA A 131 -6.71 -5.41 -6.45
C ALA A 131 -5.40 -4.98 -7.10
N TYR A 132 -5.41 -3.91 -7.90
CA TYR A 132 -4.21 -3.29 -8.45
C TYR A 132 -3.19 -2.96 -7.35
N LEU A 133 -3.61 -2.27 -6.28
CA LEU A 133 -2.72 -1.97 -5.15
C LEU A 133 -2.20 -3.22 -4.43
N GLY A 134 -2.95 -4.33 -4.47
CA GLY A 134 -2.52 -5.60 -3.90
C GLY A 134 -1.35 -6.25 -4.64
N TYR A 135 -1.20 -6.01 -5.96
CA TYR A 135 -0.16 -6.66 -6.76
C TYR A 135 0.88 -5.71 -7.39
N GLU A 136 0.62 -4.40 -7.47
CA GLU A 136 1.44 -3.47 -8.27
C GLU A 136 2.92 -3.44 -7.88
N MET A 137 3.23 -3.65 -6.60
CA MET A 137 4.61 -3.67 -6.10
C MET A 137 5.34 -4.98 -6.44
N ILE A 138 4.62 -6.09 -6.65
CA ILE A 138 5.21 -7.42 -6.84
C ILE A 138 6.24 -7.44 -7.98
N PRO A 139 5.95 -6.93 -9.20
CA PRO A 139 6.92 -6.90 -10.29
C PRO A 139 8.21 -6.14 -9.96
N TYR A 140 8.12 -5.05 -9.21
CA TYR A 140 9.29 -4.24 -8.82
C TYR A 140 10.20 -5.00 -7.86
N HIS A 141 9.60 -5.64 -6.86
CA HIS A 141 10.31 -6.45 -5.88
C HIS A 141 10.98 -7.66 -6.54
N MET A 142 10.29 -8.34 -7.47
CA MET A 142 10.87 -9.46 -8.21
C MET A 142 11.95 -9.03 -9.19
N LYS A 143 11.83 -7.83 -9.79
CA LYS A 143 12.88 -7.25 -10.64
C LYS A 143 14.14 -6.97 -9.83
N GLY A 144 14.03 -6.35 -8.65
CA GLY A 144 15.16 -6.10 -7.75
C GLY A 144 15.87 -7.40 -7.35
N TYR A 145 15.10 -8.38 -6.85
CA TYR A 145 15.63 -9.70 -6.49
C TYR A 145 16.38 -10.40 -7.66
N ARG A 146 15.88 -10.26 -8.89
CA ARG A 146 16.52 -10.84 -10.08
C ARG A 146 17.82 -10.15 -10.48
N LEU A 147 18.09 -8.92 -10.02
CA LEU A 147 19.36 -8.24 -10.23
C LEU A 147 20.50 -8.85 -9.40
N LEU A 148 20.17 -9.54 -8.32
CA LEU A 148 21.13 -10.17 -7.42
C LEU A 148 21.72 -11.44 -8.06
N ASP A 149 23.01 -11.66 -7.87
CA ASP A 149 23.68 -12.91 -8.20
C ASP A 149 23.34 -14.03 -7.16
N PRO A 150 23.71 -15.29 -7.42
CA PRO A 150 23.39 -16.39 -6.50
C PRO A 150 23.92 -16.20 -5.07
N ALA A 151 25.11 -15.64 -4.87
CA ALA A 151 25.69 -15.42 -3.55
C ALA A 151 24.93 -14.30 -2.80
N GLN A 152 24.61 -13.21 -3.50
CA GLN A 152 23.81 -12.11 -2.97
C GLN A 152 22.40 -12.58 -2.57
N ARG A 153 21.78 -13.48 -3.33
CA ARG A 153 20.45 -14.04 -3.00
C ARG A 153 20.43 -14.85 -1.71
N VAL A 154 21.52 -15.53 -1.37
CA VAL A 154 21.64 -16.25 -0.08
C VAL A 154 21.66 -15.24 1.07
N ILE A 155 22.45 -14.17 0.93
CA ILE A 155 22.54 -13.09 1.93
C ILE A 155 21.18 -12.38 2.08
N TYR A 156 20.53 -12.07 0.94
CA TYR A 156 19.22 -11.45 0.87
C TYR A 156 18.18 -12.21 1.70
N HIS A 157 18.05 -13.52 1.49
CA HIS A 157 17.04 -14.33 2.18
C HIS A 157 17.28 -14.38 3.69
N ARG A 158 18.54 -14.50 4.11
CA ARG A 158 18.91 -14.44 5.54
C ARG A 158 18.50 -13.10 6.16
N LEU A 159 18.91 -11.99 5.54
CA LEU A 159 18.63 -10.64 6.02
C LEU A 159 17.13 -10.31 6.02
N ALA A 160 16.38 -10.75 4.99
CA ALA A 160 14.93 -10.55 4.90
C ALA A 160 14.20 -11.25 6.05
N HIS A 161 14.57 -12.51 6.32
CA HIS A 161 14.03 -13.28 7.43
C HIS A 161 14.32 -12.65 8.80
N GLU A 162 15.58 -12.26 9.05
CA GLU A 162 15.98 -11.57 10.29
C GLU A 162 15.23 -10.25 10.47
N ASN A 163 15.08 -9.48 9.39
CA ASN A 163 14.33 -8.23 9.41
C ASN A 163 12.86 -8.45 9.77
N TRP A 164 12.22 -9.48 9.19
CA TRP A 164 10.83 -9.81 9.51
C TRP A 164 10.65 -10.21 10.98
N ILE A 165 11.51 -11.08 11.51
CA ILE A 165 11.49 -11.47 12.94
C ILE A 165 11.60 -10.22 13.82
N ARG A 166 12.49 -9.28 13.47
CA ARG A 166 12.67 -8.04 14.21
C ARG A 166 11.44 -7.14 14.13
N MET A 167 10.79 -7.03 12.97
CA MET A 167 9.57 -6.24 12.80
C MET A 167 8.39 -6.80 13.60
N MET A 168 8.28 -8.12 13.72
CA MET A 168 7.20 -8.79 14.46
C MET A 168 7.36 -8.78 15.99
N LYS A 169 8.56 -8.47 16.49
CA LYS A 169 8.84 -8.36 17.94
C LYS A 169 8.65 -6.96 18.51
N LYS A 170 8.40 -5.96 17.67
CA LYS A 170 8.15 -4.56 18.05
C LYS A 170 6.66 -4.29 18.09
#